data_AF-A0A090X223-F1
#
_entry.id   AF-A0A090X223-F1
#
_cell.length_a   1.000
_cell.length_b   1.000
_cell.length_c   1.000
_cell.angle_alpha   90.00
_cell.angle_beta   90.00
_cell.angle_gamma   90.00
#
_symmetry.space_group_name_H-M   'P 1'
#
loop_
_entity.id
_entity.type
_entity.pdbx_description
1 polymer ?
#
loop_
_entity_poly.entity_id
_entity_poly.type
_entity_poly.pdbx_seq_one_letter_code
_entity_poly.pdbx_strand_id
1 'polypeptide(L)'
;MGGLSPGELAKNFAVVLLVIFSTQILVFFDSILVAVEGQYRGTAPALLPLQMQDIPIEEEVNFIEAAQAAMALLYEALITPLYGFKILAFIVSLFLWILDLFIYPLFLAERFFLLGIMQAFFPLIISLAVFEKFRSLAYTFFKLYAAVYMLVPAFFLVNVFVNAIYTEINTNFWTNLFGTDFSQGFFAPVVQLGSIGFIVFLKFKLYKRATSFTLRLFTS
;
A
#
# COMPACT_ATOMS: atom_id res chain seq x y z
N MET A 1 -18.82 1.74 -58.23
CA MET A 1 -18.90 0.84 -57.06
C MET A 1 -17.47 0.56 -56.62
N GLY A 2 -16.93 1.38 -55.71
CA GLY A 2 -15.55 1.26 -55.23
C GLY A 2 -15.45 0.11 -54.24
N GLY A 3 -14.87 -1.01 -54.68
CA GLY A 3 -14.50 -2.10 -53.79
C GLY A 3 -13.36 -1.66 -52.87
N LEU A 4 -13.43 -2.07 -51.60
CA LEU A 4 -12.36 -1.87 -50.61
C LEU A 4 -11.04 -2.35 -51.20
N SER A 5 -10.01 -1.52 -51.14
CA SER A 5 -8.66 -1.95 -51.53
C SER A 5 -8.20 -3.09 -50.60
N PRO A 6 -7.38 -4.05 -51.09
CA PRO A 6 -6.87 -5.15 -50.26
C PRO A 6 -6.22 -4.69 -48.94
N GLY A 7 -5.60 -3.50 -48.94
CA GLY A 7 -5.00 -2.90 -47.75
C GLY A 7 -6.04 -2.40 -46.72
N GLU A 8 -7.15 -1.81 -47.16
CA GLU A 8 -8.25 -1.41 -46.27
C GLU A 8 -8.93 -2.62 -45.65
N LEU A 9 -9.06 -3.71 -46.42
CA LEU A 9 -9.62 -4.97 -45.96
C LEU A 9 -8.73 -5.63 -44.89
N ALA A 10 -7.42 -5.66 -45.11
CA ALA A 10 -6.45 -6.14 -44.11
C ALA A 10 -6.45 -5.30 -42.83
N LYS A 11 -6.55 -3.96 -42.95
CA LYS A 11 -6.65 -3.05 -41.82
C LYS A 11 -7.91 -3.30 -40.99
N ASN A 12 -9.06 -3.38 -41.63
CA ASN A 12 -10.34 -3.63 -40.95
C ASN A 12 -10.37 -5.02 -40.29
N PHE A 13 -9.78 -6.02 -40.95
CA PHE A 13 -9.65 -7.36 -40.37
C PHE A 13 -8.74 -7.38 -39.13
N ALA A 14 -7.59 -6.70 -39.19
CA ALA A 14 -6.68 -6.58 -38.05
C ALA A 14 -7.36 -5.89 -36.85
N VAL A 15 -8.19 -4.87 -37.11
CA VAL A 15 -8.98 -4.19 -36.09
C VAL A 15 -9.96 -5.14 -35.40
N VAL A 16 -10.73 -5.90 -36.19
CA VAL A 16 -11.69 -6.86 -35.66
C VAL A 16 -11.00 -7.91 -34.81
N LEU A 17 -9.84 -8.41 -35.25
CA LEU A 17 -9.02 -9.32 -34.44
C LEU A 17 -8.58 -8.67 -33.12
N LEU A 18 -8.10 -7.43 -33.15
CA LEU A 18 -7.67 -6.71 -31.95
C LEU A 18 -8.80 -6.57 -30.92
N VAL A 19 -10.02 -6.29 -31.38
CA VAL A 19 -11.20 -6.18 -30.52
C VAL A 19 -11.62 -7.54 -29.96
N ILE A 20 -11.66 -8.58 -30.79
CA ILE A 20 -11.99 -9.95 -30.36
C ILE A 20 -10.99 -10.46 -29.32
N PHE A 21 -9.71 -10.14 -29.52
CA PHE A 21 -8.63 -10.54 -28.61
C PHE A 21 -8.37 -9.54 -27.46
N SER A 22 -9.23 -8.54 -27.28
CA SER A 22 -9.03 -7.51 -26.25
C SER A 22 -8.92 -8.13 -24.86
N THR A 23 -9.78 -9.08 -24.50
CA THR A 23 -9.69 -9.76 -23.21
C THR A 23 -8.34 -10.45 -23.01
N GLN A 24 -7.81 -11.14 -24.02
CA GLN A 24 -6.52 -11.82 -23.96
C GLN A 24 -5.36 -10.84 -23.81
N ILE A 25 -5.42 -9.70 -24.52
CA ILE A 25 -4.43 -8.63 -24.39
C ILE A 25 -4.43 -8.09 -22.96
N LEU A 26 -5.60 -7.87 -22.37
CA LEU A 26 -5.72 -7.37 -21.00
C LEU A 26 -5.22 -8.40 -19.97
N VAL A 27 -5.59 -9.67 -20.13
CA VAL A 27 -5.13 -10.76 -19.24
C VAL A 27 -3.61 -10.92 -19.31
N PHE A 28 -3.02 -10.80 -20.51
CA PHE A 28 -1.56 -10.81 -20.65
C PHE A 28 -0.93 -9.63 -19.90
N PHE A 29 -1.48 -8.42 -20.05
CA PHE A 29 -0.99 -7.24 -19.34
C PHE A 29 -1.14 -7.37 -17.82
N ASP A 30 -2.28 -7.88 -17.34
CA ASP A 30 -2.54 -8.20 -15.94
C ASP A 30 -1.49 -9.15 -15.39
N SER A 31 -1.14 -10.21 -16.12
CA SER A 31 -0.18 -11.21 -15.64
C SER A 31 1.20 -10.60 -15.36
N ILE A 32 1.64 -9.64 -16.20
CA ILE A 32 2.89 -8.91 -16.01
C ILE A 32 2.81 -8.03 -14.76
N LEU A 33 1.72 -7.27 -14.60
CA LEU A 33 1.57 -6.35 -13.47
C LEU A 33 1.41 -7.09 -12.14
N VAL A 34 0.67 -8.21 -12.13
CA VAL A 34 0.54 -9.09 -10.96
C VAL A 34 1.89 -9.72 -10.61
N ALA A 35 2.71 -10.11 -11.58
CA ALA A 35 4.04 -10.63 -11.31
C ALA A 35 4.94 -9.59 -10.62
N VAL A 36 4.88 -8.33 -11.05
CA VAL A 36 5.58 -7.21 -10.39
C VAL A 36 5.05 -7.03 -8.96
N GLU A 37 3.73 -7.01 -8.77
CA GLU A 37 3.12 -6.91 -7.44
C GLU A 37 3.54 -8.06 -6.51
N GLY A 38 3.62 -9.28 -7.03
CA GLY A 38 4.02 -10.47 -6.29
C GLY A 38 5.41 -10.34 -5.66
N GLN A 39 6.32 -9.60 -6.28
CA GLN A 39 7.67 -9.34 -5.72
C GLN A 39 7.64 -8.50 -4.44
N TYR A 40 6.60 -7.65 -4.26
CA TYR A 40 6.46 -6.80 -3.08
C TYR A 40 5.64 -7.45 -1.97
N ARG A 41 4.90 -8.54 -2.24
CA ARG A 41 4.09 -9.23 -1.23
C ARG A 41 4.94 -9.77 -0.07
N GLY A 42 6.16 -10.26 -0.35
CA GLY A 42 7.11 -10.70 0.68
C GLY A 42 7.80 -9.58 1.45
N THR A 43 7.62 -8.33 1.03
CA THR A 43 8.14 -7.15 1.75
C THR A 43 7.11 -6.53 2.70
N ALA A 44 5.92 -7.12 2.79
CA ALA A 44 4.85 -6.65 3.67
C ALA A 44 5.25 -6.90 5.13
N PRO A 45 5.57 -5.87 5.93
CA PRO A 45 5.75 -6.08 7.36
C PRO A 45 4.41 -6.54 7.94
N ALA A 46 4.45 -7.47 8.90
CA ALA A 46 3.27 -7.87 9.63
C ALA A 46 2.58 -6.61 10.18
N LEU A 47 1.26 -6.53 10.00
CA LEU A 47 0.42 -5.45 10.54
C LEU A 47 0.30 -5.63 12.06
N LEU A 48 1.43 -5.64 12.77
CA LEU A 48 1.51 -5.73 14.22
C LEU A 48 1.39 -4.33 14.82
N PRO A 49 0.80 -4.22 16.03
CA PRO A 49 0.86 -2.98 16.80
C PRO A 49 2.30 -2.49 16.87
N LEU A 50 2.51 -1.17 16.75
CA LEU A 50 3.86 -0.57 16.70
C LEU A 50 4.76 -1.04 17.85
N GLN A 51 4.18 -1.31 19.01
CA GLN A 51 4.89 -1.79 20.22
C GLN A 51 5.21 -3.29 20.22
N MET A 52 4.61 -4.10 19.34
CA MET A 52 4.85 -5.54 19.24
C MET A 52 5.83 -5.92 18.13
N GLN A 53 6.25 -4.94 17.32
CA GLN A 53 7.24 -5.18 16.26
C GLN A 53 8.64 -5.50 16.83
N ASP A 54 8.89 -5.20 18.10
CA ASP A 54 10.13 -5.58 18.81
C ASP A 54 10.09 -7.00 19.40
N ILE A 55 8.95 -7.70 19.28
CA ILE A 55 8.82 -9.11 19.68
C ILE A 55 9.24 -9.97 18.48
N PRO A 56 10.24 -10.85 18.59
CA PRO A 56 10.59 -11.76 17.51
C PRO A 56 9.46 -12.78 17.35
N ILE A 57 8.58 -12.55 16.37
CA ILE A 57 7.50 -13.48 16.02
C ILE A 57 7.83 -14.09 14.65
N GLU A 58 7.79 -15.41 14.59
CA GLU A 58 7.98 -16.20 13.36
C GLU A 58 6.93 -15.83 12.29
N GLU A 59 7.29 -16.00 11.02
CA GLU A 59 6.66 -15.45 9.80
C GLU A 59 5.15 -15.72 9.57
N GLU A 60 4.46 -16.45 10.44
CA GLU A 60 3.02 -16.71 10.36
C GLU A 60 2.28 -16.18 11.59
N VAL A 61 1.97 -14.87 11.58
CA VAL A 61 1.19 -14.27 12.67
C VAL A 61 -0.25 -14.78 12.63
N ASN A 62 -0.57 -15.70 13.53
CA ASN A 62 -1.94 -16.06 13.86
C ASN A 62 -2.58 -14.89 14.63
N PHE A 63 -3.74 -14.38 14.20
CA PHE A 63 -4.45 -13.26 14.86
C PHE A 63 -4.61 -13.42 16.38
N ILE A 64 -4.64 -14.68 16.85
CA ILE A 64 -4.73 -15.06 18.26
C ILE A 64 -3.44 -14.75 19.01
N GLU A 65 -2.27 -14.94 18.39
CA GLU A 65 -0.96 -14.70 19.02
C GLU A 65 -0.71 -13.19 19.18
N ALA A 66 -1.06 -12.39 18.16
CA ALA A 66 -1.03 -10.93 18.26
C ALA A 66 -1.97 -10.40 19.37
N ALA A 67 -3.15 -11.02 19.53
CA ALA A 67 -4.07 -10.69 20.62
C ALA A 67 -3.52 -11.07 22.00
N GLN A 68 -2.83 -12.20 22.13
CA GLN A 68 -2.20 -12.63 23.38
C GLN A 68 -1.04 -11.70 23.78
N ALA A 69 -0.21 -11.28 22.83
CA ALA A 69 0.83 -10.29 23.06
C ALA A 69 0.25 -8.93 23.49
N ALA A 70 -0.90 -8.52 22.92
CA ALA A 70 -1.64 -7.33 23.35
C ALA A 70 -2.06 -7.38 24.80
N MET A 71 -2.56 -8.54 25.23
CA MET A 71 -2.99 -8.77 26.60
C MET A 71 -1.82 -8.77 27.59
N ALA A 72 -0.67 -9.32 27.19
CA ALA A 72 0.55 -9.31 28.01
C ALA A 72 1.07 -7.88 28.23
N LEU A 73 1.14 -7.07 27.18
CA LEU A 73 1.54 -5.65 27.28
C LEU A 73 0.53 -4.83 28.09
N LEU A 74 -0.78 -5.13 27.98
CA LEU A 74 -1.84 -4.49 28.76
C LEU A 74 -1.70 -4.80 30.25
N TYR A 75 -1.36 -6.04 30.60
CA TYR A 75 -1.09 -6.46 31.97
C TYR A 75 0.15 -5.75 32.55
N GLU A 76 1.26 -5.73 31.83
CA GLU A 76 2.48 -5.01 32.24
C GLU A 76 2.23 -3.50 32.43
N ALA A 77 1.44 -2.88 31.54
CA ALA A 77 1.08 -1.48 31.65
C ALA A 77 0.21 -1.18 32.89
N LEU A 78 -0.65 -2.11 33.31
CA LEU A 78 -1.53 -1.98 34.49
C LEU A 78 -0.80 -2.08 35.83
N ILE A 79 0.35 -2.76 35.89
CA ILE A 79 1.10 -3.01 37.13
C ILE A 79 2.26 -2.02 37.36
N THR A 80 2.55 -1.11 36.42
CA THR A 80 3.72 -0.22 36.48
C THR A 80 3.42 1.17 37.10
N PRO A 81 4.25 1.73 38.01
CA PRO A 81 3.93 2.95 38.79
C PRO A 81 3.77 4.28 38.02
N LEU A 82 4.29 4.39 36.78
CA LEU A 82 4.17 5.60 35.93
C LEU A 82 2.87 5.54 35.09
N TYR A 83 1.74 5.69 35.78
CA TYR A 83 0.42 5.16 35.40
C TYR A 83 -0.28 5.84 34.21
N GLY A 84 -0.11 7.14 33.97
CA GLY A 84 -0.92 7.86 32.97
C GLY A 84 -0.42 7.72 31.52
N PHE A 85 0.86 8.03 31.29
CA PHE A 85 1.40 8.15 29.94
C PHE A 85 1.60 6.81 29.23
N LYS A 86 1.98 5.75 29.95
CA LYS A 86 2.12 4.40 29.38
C LYS A 86 0.78 3.80 28.95
N ILE A 87 -0.25 3.94 29.78
CA ILE A 87 -1.62 3.49 29.45
C ILE A 87 -2.16 4.27 28.25
N LEU A 88 -1.97 5.59 28.20
CA LEU A 88 -2.37 6.40 27.05
C LEU A 88 -1.61 5.99 25.77
N ALA A 89 -0.30 5.72 25.84
CA ALA A 89 0.50 5.25 24.71
C ALA A 89 0.02 3.90 24.19
N PHE A 90 -0.34 3.00 25.11
CA PHE A 90 -0.89 1.70 24.78
C PHE A 90 -2.27 1.82 24.11
N ILE A 91 -3.21 2.58 24.70
CA ILE A 91 -4.55 2.79 24.14
C ILE A 91 -4.47 3.42 22.74
N VAL A 92 -3.63 4.45 22.57
CA VAL A 92 -3.45 5.11 21.28
C VAL A 92 -2.87 4.14 20.26
N SER A 93 -1.85 3.36 20.61
CA SER A 93 -1.27 2.36 19.71
C SER A 93 -2.27 1.25 19.34
N LEU A 94 -3.07 0.78 20.29
CA LEU A 94 -4.13 -0.21 20.03
C LEU A 94 -5.17 0.35 19.06
N PHE A 95 -5.60 1.60 19.27
CA PHE A 95 -6.53 2.28 18.37
C PHE A 95 -5.94 2.45 16.96
N LEU A 96 -4.66 2.83 16.86
CA LEU A 96 -3.96 2.97 15.58
C LEU A 96 -3.79 1.64 14.86
N TRP A 97 -3.53 0.56 15.60
CA TRP A 97 -3.47 -0.78 15.05
C TRP A 97 -4.83 -1.21 14.46
N ILE A 98 -5.92 -0.94 15.18
CA ILE A 98 -7.28 -1.16 14.66
C ILE A 98 -7.51 -0.34 13.38
N LEU A 99 -7.09 0.92 13.35
CA LEU A 99 -7.20 1.74 12.14
C LEU A 99 -6.40 1.14 10.97
N ASP A 100 -5.19 0.66 11.22
CA ASP A 100 -4.35 0.01 10.20
C ASP A 100 -5.03 -1.23 9.62
N LEU A 101 -5.71 -2.02 10.46
CA LEU A 101 -6.50 -3.18 10.04
C LEU A 101 -7.63 -2.79 9.06
N PHE A 102 -8.22 -1.60 9.20
CA PHE A 102 -9.26 -1.10 8.29
C PHE A 102 -8.68 -0.43 7.03
N ILE A 103 -7.54 0.26 7.14
CA ILE A 103 -6.93 0.99 6.03
C ILE A 103 -6.57 0.04 4.88
N TYR A 104 -6.00 -1.12 5.18
CA TYR A 104 -5.54 -2.05 4.13
C TYR A 104 -6.69 -2.67 3.30
N PRO A 105 -7.74 -3.27 3.91
CA PRO A 105 -8.91 -3.73 3.17
C PRO A 105 -9.62 -2.60 2.41
N LEU A 106 -9.71 -1.40 2.98
CA LEU A 106 -10.31 -0.25 2.31
C LEU A 106 -9.53 0.14 1.06
N PHE A 107 -8.20 0.19 1.15
CA PHE A 107 -7.31 0.45 0.03
C PHE A 107 -7.45 -0.63 -1.07
N LEU A 108 -7.48 -1.91 -0.68
CA LEU A 108 -7.71 -2.99 -1.63
C LEU A 108 -9.08 -2.88 -2.32
N ALA A 109 -10.13 -2.54 -1.57
CA ALA A 109 -11.47 -2.37 -2.10
C ALA A 109 -11.52 -1.24 -3.14
N GLU A 110 -10.91 -0.09 -2.86
CA GLU A 110 -10.80 1.02 -3.80
C GLU A 110 -10.06 0.60 -5.08
N ARG A 111 -8.91 -0.08 -4.93
CA ARG A 111 -8.14 -0.60 -6.07
C ARG A 111 -8.95 -1.57 -6.92
N PHE A 112 -9.60 -2.57 -6.32
CA PHE A 112 -10.38 -3.56 -7.06
C PHE A 112 -11.60 -2.92 -7.75
N PHE A 113 -12.21 -1.92 -7.12
CA PHE A 113 -13.27 -1.14 -7.74
C PHE A 113 -12.77 -0.40 -8.99
N LEU A 114 -11.64 0.31 -8.90
CA LEU A 114 -11.05 1.00 -10.04
C LEU A 114 -10.65 0.04 -11.17
N LEU A 115 -9.96 -1.07 -10.84
CA LEU A 115 -9.60 -2.09 -11.82
C LEU A 115 -10.84 -2.70 -12.48
N GLY A 116 -11.89 -3.01 -11.71
CA GLY A 116 -13.13 -3.57 -12.24
C GLY A 116 -13.81 -2.64 -13.24
N ILE A 117 -13.87 -1.33 -12.94
CA ILE A 117 -14.37 -0.32 -13.88
C ILE A 117 -13.52 -0.31 -15.15
N MET A 118 -12.18 -0.26 -15.01
CA MET A 118 -11.29 -0.20 -16.16
C MET A 118 -11.42 -1.45 -17.05
N GLN A 119 -11.43 -2.64 -16.45
CA GLN A 119 -11.60 -3.91 -17.17
C GLN A 119 -12.93 -3.94 -17.95
N ALA A 120 -14.02 -3.46 -17.35
CA ALA A 120 -15.32 -3.38 -18.02
C ALA A 120 -15.29 -2.46 -19.26
N PHE A 121 -14.55 -1.34 -19.20
CA PHE A 121 -14.43 -0.41 -20.33
C PHE A 121 -13.35 -0.81 -21.34
N PHE A 122 -12.44 -1.74 -21.03
CA PHE A 122 -11.31 -2.06 -21.88
C PHE A 122 -11.67 -2.42 -23.34
N PRO A 123 -12.68 -3.28 -23.61
CA PRO A 123 -13.06 -3.59 -25.00
C PRO A 123 -13.53 -2.36 -25.78
N LEU A 124 -14.25 -1.45 -25.10
CA LEU A 124 -14.68 -0.18 -25.70
C LEU A 124 -13.48 0.70 -26.03
N ILE A 125 -12.53 0.84 -25.10
CA ILE A 125 -11.32 1.64 -25.31
C ILE A 125 -10.50 1.11 -26.50
N ILE A 126 -10.30 -0.20 -26.59
CA ILE A 126 -9.57 -0.84 -27.70
C ILE A 126 -10.29 -0.67 -29.04
N SER A 127 -11.63 -0.83 -29.06
CA SER A 127 -12.40 -0.60 -30.28
C SER A 127 -12.32 0.85 -30.77
N LEU A 128 -12.31 1.82 -29.86
CA LEU A 128 -12.14 3.23 -30.20
C LEU A 128 -10.70 3.54 -30.63
N ALA A 129 -9.69 2.91 -30.02
CA ALA A 129 -8.27 3.13 -30.29
C ALA A 129 -7.85 2.94 -31.76
N VAL A 130 -8.65 2.19 -32.51
CA VAL A 130 -8.52 1.99 -33.95
C VAL A 130 -8.51 3.31 -34.71
N PHE A 131 -9.36 4.24 -34.29
CA PHE A 131 -9.46 5.55 -34.89
C PHE A 131 -8.30 6.42 -34.38
N GLU A 132 -7.63 7.11 -35.29
CA GLU A 132 -6.47 7.96 -34.97
C GLU A 132 -6.74 8.98 -33.87
N LYS A 133 -7.95 9.55 -33.89
CA LYS A 133 -8.42 10.52 -32.89
C LYS A 133 -8.42 9.96 -31.45
N PHE A 134 -8.61 8.64 -31.28
CA PHE A 134 -8.76 7.99 -29.99
C PHE A 134 -7.56 7.11 -29.61
N ARG A 135 -6.49 7.06 -30.41
CA ARG A 135 -5.26 6.32 -30.05
C ARG A 135 -4.68 6.79 -28.72
N SER A 136 -4.63 8.11 -28.49
CA SER A 136 -4.13 8.71 -27.24
C SER A 136 -4.89 8.20 -26.02
N LEU A 137 -6.21 7.98 -26.15
CA LEU A 137 -7.07 7.49 -25.09
C LEU A 137 -6.70 6.05 -24.67
N ALA A 138 -6.31 5.20 -25.61
CA ALA A 138 -5.79 3.87 -25.29
C ALA A 138 -4.47 3.93 -24.51
N TYR A 139 -3.53 4.78 -24.93
CA TYR A 139 -2.27 4.97 -24.20
C TYR A 139 -2.52 5.45 -22.77
N THR A 140 -3.37 6.47 -22.58
CA THR A 140 -3.73 6.97 -21.25
C THR A 140 -4.39 5.88 -20.41
N PHE A 141 -5.25 5.06 -21.02
CA PHE A 141 -5.87 3.94 -20.32
C PHE A 141 -4.84 2.94 -19.81
N PHE A 142 -3.92 2.46 -20.67
CA PHE A 142 -2.89 1.49 -20.25
C PHE A 142 -1.98 2.05 -19.17
N LYS A 143 -1.60 3.34 -19.27
CA LYS A 143 -0.81 3.99 -18.24
C LYS A 143 -1.55 4.07 -16.91
N LEU A 144 -2.82 4.50 -16.92
CA LEU A 144 -3.64 4.56 -15.71
C LEU A 144 -3.83 3.16 -15.11
N TYR A 145 -4.01 2.14 -15.95
CA TYR A 145 -4.20 0.76 -15.51
C TYR A 145 -2.96 0.26 -14.78
N ALA A 146 -1.77 0.47 -15.35
CA ALA A 146 -0.50 0.21 -14.67
C ALA A 146 -0.36 1.03 -13.38
N ALA A 147 -0.77 2.31 -13.37
CA ALA A 147 -0.71 3.16 -12.19
C ALA A 147 -1.50 2.58 -11.01
N VAL A 148 -2.70 2.06 -11.27
CA VAL A 148 -3.56 1.44 -10.25
C VAL A 148 -2.92 0.17 -9.68
N TYR A 149 -2.26 -0.64 -10.52
CA TYR A 149 -1.46 -1.78 -10.05
C TYR A 149 -0.28 -1.34 -9.18
N MET A 150 0.43 -0.28 -9.57
CA MET A 150 1.59 0.23 -8.84
C MET A 150 1.25 0.86 -7.48
N LEU A 151 -0.03 1.09 -7.18
CA LEU A 151 -0.46 1.55 -5.86
C LEU A 151 -0.09 0.55 -4.76
N VAL A 152 -0.13 -0.75 -5.05
CA VAL A 152 0.16 -1.80 -4.05
C VAL A 152 1.63 -1.76 -3.62
N PRO A 153 2.62 -1.81 -4.53
CA PRO A 153 4.02 -1.58 -4.19
C PRO A 153 4.26 -0.27 -3.43
N ALA A 154 3.61 0.83 -3.85
CA ALA A 154 3.74 2.12 -3.19
C ALA A 154 3.23 2.08 -1.73
N PHE A 155 2.09 1.43 -1.50
CA PHE A 155 1.52 1.23 -0.17
C PHE A 155 2.46 0.42 0.74
N PHE A 156 3.02 -0.69 0.23
CA PHE A 156 3.97 -1.49 1.00
C PHE A 156 5.26 -0.74 1.33
N LEU A 157 5.81 0.00 0.36
CA LEU A 157 7.02 0.79 0.56
C LEU A 157 6.83 1.82 1.68
N VAL A 158 5.67 2.48 1.74
CA VAL A 158 5.36 3.40 2.86
C VAL A 158 5.40 2.67 4.19
N ASN A 159 4.83 1.47 4.30
CA ASN A 159 4.85 0.71 5.56
C ASN A 159 6.27 0.29 5.96
N VAL A 160 7.05 -0.25 5.03
CA VAL A 160 8.45 -0.62 5.26
C VAL A 160 9.26 0.58 5.73
N PHE A 161 9.11 1.71 5.05
CA PHE A 161 9.82 2.94 5.41
C PHE A 161 9.41 3.48 6.78
N VAL A 162 8.11 3.55 7.05
CA VAL A 162 7.58 4.02 8.34
C VAL A 162 8.07 3.14 9.49
N ASN A 163 8.05 1.82 9.32
CA ASN A 163 8.52 0.88 10.34
C ASN A 163 10.03 1.01 10.55
N ALA A 164 10.83 1.12 9.49
CA ALA A 164 12.26 1.33 9.61
C ALA A 164 12.60 2.62 10.39
N ILE A 165 11.86 3.71 10.14
CA ILE A 165 12.01 4.96 10.88
C ILE A 165 11.56 4.80 12.34
N TYR A 166 10.49 4.05 12.60
CA TYR A 166 10.05 3.80 13.98
C TYR A 166 11.11 3.04 14.78
N THR A 167 11.66 1.95 14.23
CA THR A 167 12.73 1.18 14.86
C THR A 167 13.96 2.06 15.09
N GLU A 168 14.41 2.80 14.07
CA GLU A 168 15.60 3.65 14.20
C GLU A 168 15.43 4.74 15.25
N ILE A 169 14.23 5.33 15.35
CA ILE A 169 13.92 6.32 16.38
C ILE A 169 13.99 5.70 17.77
N ASN A 170 13.34 4.55 18.00
CA ASN A 170 13.22 3.98 19.34
C ASN A 170 14.49 3.25 19.81
N THR A 171 15.31 2.71 18.90
CA THR A 171 16.52 1.97 19.26
C THR A 171 17.76 2.86 19.32
N ASN A 172 17.97 3.71 18.31
CA ASN A 172 19.26 4.36 18.09
C ASN A 172 19.19 5.88 18.29
N PHE A 173 18.18 6.56 17.76
CA PHE A 173 18.15 8.03 17.72
C PHE A 173 18.26 8.68 19.11
N TRP A 174 17.39 8.29 20.05
CA TRP A 174 17.38 8.89 21.39
C TRP A 174 18.60 8.48 22.21
N THR A 175 19.03 7.22 22.08
CA THR A 175 20.23 6.69 22.74
C THR A 175 21.49 7.43 22.29
N ASN A 176 21.62 7.72 20.99
CA ASN A 176 22.74 8.47 20.44
C ASN A 176 22.71 9.96 20.81
N LEU A 177 21.51 10.53 20.99
CA LEU A 177 21.34 11.96 21.27
C LEU A 177 21.50 12.30 22.76
N PHE A 178 21.02 11.44 23.66
CA PHE A 178 20.96 11.69 25.11
C PHE A 178 21.72 10.67 25.97
N GLY A 179 22.33 9.64 25.37
CA GLY A 179 22.99 8.55 26.09
C GLY A 179 22.02 7.46 26.58
N THR A 180 22.57 6.41 27.18
CA THR A 180 21.82 5.21 27.61
C THR A 180 20.89 5.43 28.81
N ASP A 181 21.21 6.42 29.65
CA ASP A 181 20.47 6.71 30.90
C ASP A 181 19.09 7.34 30.65
N PHE A 182 18.86 7.85 29.44
CA PHE A 182 17.59 8.44 29.01
C PHE A 182 16.45 7.42 28.92
N SER A 183 16.78 6.15 28.67
CA SER A 183 15.82 5.05 28.49
C SER A 183 15.08 4.64 29.78
N GLN A 184 15.62 4.97 30.95
CA GLN A 184 15.09 4.55 32.25
C GLN A 184 14.42 5.69 33.06
N GLY A 185 14.50 6.93 32.56
CA GLY A 185 14.01 8.12 33.27
C GLY A 185 12.53 8.49 32.99
N PHE A 186 12.07 9.54 33.67
CA PHE A 186 10.73 10.15 33.50
C PHE A 186 10.38 10.50 32.04
N PHE A 187 11.38 10.73 31.18
CA PHE A 187 11.20 11.13 29.78
C PHE A 187 10.90 9.97 28.81
N ALA A 188 11.19 8.72 29.18
CA ALA A 188 11.01 7.58 28.28
C ALA A 188 9.55 7.43 27.75
N PRO A 189 8.49 7.56 28.57
CA PRO A 189 7.11 7.49 28.08
C PRO A 189 6.72 8.66 27.17
N VAL A 190 7.27 9.86 27.41
CA VAL A 190 6.99 11.05 26.59
C VAL A 190 7.59 10.89 25.20
N VAL A 191 8.80 10.35 25.13
CA VAL A 191 9.51 10.05 23.89
C VAL A 191 8.81 8.97 23.09
N GLN A 192 8.34 7.92 23.77
CA GLN A 192 7.59 6.84 23.11
C GLN A 192 6.28 7.37 22.53
N LEU A 193 5.53 8.17 23.29
CA LEU A 193 4.32 8.85 22.80
C LEU A 193 4.59 9.77 21.62
N GLY A 194 5.64 10.59 21.71
CA GLY A 194 6.04 11.49 20.63
C GLY A 194 6.44 10.74 19.36
N SER A 195 7.15 9.62 19.50
CA SER A 195 7.57 8.76 18.40
C SER A 195 6.37 8.10 17.73
N ILE A 196 5.41 7.58 18.50
CA ILE A 196 4.15 7.04 17.97
C ILE A 196 3.38 8.13 17.21
N GLY A 197 3.16 9.30 17.82
CA GLY A 197 2.42 10.40 17.18
C GLY A 197 3.07 10.89 15.89
N PHE A 198 4.41 11.02 15.89
CA PHE A 198 5.17 11.39 14.70
C PHE A 198 5.03 10.35 13.58
N ILE A 199 5.14 9.06 13.91
CA ILE A 199 5.01 7.96 12.94
C ILE A 199 3.64 7.91 12.31
N VAL A 200 2.57 8.10 13.10
CA VAL A 200 1.20 8.16 12.58
C VAL A 200 1.05 9.29 11.59
N PHE A 201 1.49 10.49 11.98
CA PHE A 201 1.44 11.67 11.12
C PHE A 201 2.20 11.43 9.81
N LEU A 202 3.40 10.86 9.90
CA LEU A 202 4.25 10.56 8.75
C LEU A 202 3.61 9.50 7.84
N LYS A 203 3.02 8.45 8.41
CA LYS A 203 2.31 7.39 7.69
C LYS A 203 1.17 7.94 6.83
N PHE A 204 0.25 8.72 7.42
CA PHE A 204 -0.86 9.33 6.67
C PHE A 204 -0.36 10.29 5.58
N LYS A 205 0.66 11.10 5.88
CA LYS A 205 1.24 12.03 4.91
C LYS A 205 1.90 11.31 3.74
N LEU A 206 2.64 10.24 4.02
CA LEU A 206 3.31 9.43 3.00
C LEU A 206 2.33 8.64 2.16
N TYR A 207 1.29 8.04 2.74
CA TYR A 207 0.26 7.35 1.94
C TYR A 207 -0.39 8.28 0.92
N LYS A 208 -0.86 9.46 1.36
CA LYS A 208 -1.45 10.44 0.46
C LYS A 208 -0.48 10.87 -0.64
N ARG A 209 0.80 11.07 -0.28
CA ARG A 209 1.83 11.49 -1.24
C ARG A 209 2.21 10.38 -2.22
N ALA A 210 2.39 9.15 -1.74
CA ALA A 210 2.78 7.98 -2.53
C ALA A 210 1.69 7.61 -3.54
N THR A 211 0.41 7.60 -3.13
CA THR A 211 -0.72 7.38 -4.03
C THR A 211 -0.78 8.48 -5.10
N SER A 212 -0.71 9.75 -4.69
CA SER A 212 -0.74 10.87 -5.65
C SER A 212 0.47 10.86 -6.58
N PHE A 213 1.66 10.51 -6.10
CA PHE A 213 2.88 10.46 -6.89
C PHE A 213 2.81 9.32 -7.91
N THR A 214 2.39 8.13 -7.48
CA THR A 214 2.23 6.95 -8.34
C THR A 214 1.25 7.24 -9.46
N LEU A 215 0.06 7.75 -9.16
CA LEU A 215 -0.90 8.12 -10.20
C LEU A 215 -0.34 9.16 -11.17
N ARG A 216 0.35 10.20 -10.66
CA ARG A 216 0.96 11.24 -11.50
C ARG A 216 2.09 10.72 -12.37
N LEU A 217 2.94 9.82 -11.88
CA LEU A 217 4.07 9.26 -12.63
C LEU A 217 3.61 8.61 -13.94
N PHE A 218 2.44 7.99 -13.93
CA PHE A 218 1.88 7.31 -15.10
C PHE A 218 0.89 8.19 -15.88
N THR A 219 0.30 9.22 -15.28
CA THR A 219 -0.72 10.05 -15.97
C THR A 219 -0.19 11.39 -16.48
N SER A 220 1.01 11.81 -16.07
CA SER A 220 1.66 13.04 -16.55
C SER A 220 2.43 12.83 -17.85
#